data_AF-A0A084JDM9-F1
#
_entry.id   AF-A0A084JDM9-F1
#
_cell.length_a   1.000
_cell.length_b   1.000
_cell.length_c   1.000
_cell.angle_alpha   90.00
_cell.angle_beta   90.00
_cell.angle_gamma   90.00
#
_symmetry.space_group_name_H-M   'P 1'
#
loop_
_entity.id
_entity.type
_entity.pdbx_description
1 polymer ?
#
loop_
_entity_poly.entity_id
_entity_poly.type
_entity_poly.pdbx_seq_one_letter_code
_entity_poly.pdbx_strand_id
1 'polypeptide(L)' 'MAIDYVFNTLKLKCIYADTMGSNKRMQSIFNKFGFEFINKEEHFYDMHDRWEDKLNYILRNTEVLY' A
#
# COMPACT_ATOMS: atom_id res chain seq x y z
N MET A 1 4.41 -7.74 12.64
CA MET A 1 3.32 -7.87 13.64
C MET A 1 2.23 -6.79 13.45
N ALA A 2 1.73 -6.62 12.23
CA ALA A 2 0.53 -5.81 11.95
C ALA A 2 -0.25 -6.48 10.80
N ILE A 3 0.46 -6.80 9.70
CA ILE A 3 -0.05 -7.66 8.61
C ILE A 3 -0.57 -9.00 9.17
N ASP A 4 0.25 -9.68 9.97
CA ASP A 4 -0.10 -10.94 10.63
C ASP A 4 -1.37 -10.82 11.49
N TYR A 5 -1.48 -9.79 12.33
CA TYR A 5 -2.68 -9.55 13.14
C TYR A 5 -3.93 -9.31 12.27
N VAL A 6 -3.79 -8.52 11.20
CA VAL A 6 -4.89 -8.22 10.28
C VAL A 6 -5.41 -9.49 9.59
N PHE A 7 -4.51 -10.36 9.12
CA PHE A 7 -4.90 -11.58 8.40
C PHE A 7 -5.27 -12.73 9.33
N ASN A 8 -4.55 -12.92 10.43
CA ASN A 8 -4.71 -14.09 11.29
C ASN A 8 -5.64 -13.86 12.46
N THR A 9 -5.73 -12.65 13.00
CA THR A 9 -6.67 -12.31 14.09
C THR A 9 -7.94 -11.68 13.57
N LEU A 10 -7.84 -10.60 12.78
CA LEU A 10 -9.02 -9.88 12.28
C LEU A 10 -9.68 -10.58 11.08
N LYS A 11 -9.00 -11.55 10.46
CA LYS A 11 -9.49 -12.31 9.29
C LYS A 11 -9.92 -11.40 8.11
N LEU A 12 -9.25 -10.26 7.94
CA LEU A 12 -9.53 -9.39 6.79
C LEU A 12 -8.94 -9.97 5.49
N LYS A 13 -9.59 -9.65 4.38
CA LYS A 13 -9.21 -10.16 3.04
C LYS A 13 -8.03 -9.43 2.43
N CYS A 14 -7.87 -8.14 2.75
CA CYS A 14 -6.85 -7.31 2.17
C CYS A 14 -6.45 -6.14 3.09
N ILE A 15 -5.27 -5.60 2.82
CA ILE A 15 -4.74 -4.36 3.40
C ILE A 15 -4.50 -3.39 2.25
N TYR A 16 -5.09 -2.21 2.32
CA TYR A 16 -4.77 -1.10 1.43
C TYR A 16 -3.73 -0.20 2.09
N ALA A 17 -2.79 0.28 1.31
CA ALA A 17 -1.78 1.23 1.75
C ALA A 17 -1.45 2.20 0.61
N ASP A 18 -0.97 3.38 0.95
CA ASP A 18 -0.51 4.35 -0.03
C ASP A 18 0.82 4.98 0.38
N THR A 19 1.48 5.56 -0.61
CA THR A 19 2.69 6.35 -0.41
C THR A 19 2.81 7.40 -1.50
N MET A 20 3.56 8.47 -1.23
CA MET A 20 3.93 9.46 -2.25
C MET A 20 4.82 8.86 -3.34
N GLY A 21 4.69 9.39 -4.55
CA GLY A 21 5.50 9.04 -5.72
C GLY A 21 7.00 9.23 -5.51
N SER A 22 7.39 10.22 -4.72
CA SER A 22 8.79 10.48 -4.35
C SER A 22 9.35 9.55 -3.26
N ASN A 23 8.51 8.86 -2.48
CA ASN A 23 8.96 8.00 -1.39
C ASN A 23 9.36 6.60 -1.89
N LYS A 24 10.51 6.53 -2.56
CA LYS A 24 11.07 5.29 -3.13
C LYS A 24 11.38 4.22 -2.09
N ARG A 25 11.71 4.64 -0.86
CA ARG A 25 11.96 3.71 0.25
C ARG A 25 10.70 2.93 0.62
N MET A 26 9.55 3.60 0.74
CA MET A 26 8.29 2.91 1.05
C MET A 26 7.83 2.02 -0.11
N GLN A 27 7.99 2.48 -1.37
CA GLN A 27 7.70 1.66 -2.55
C GLN A 27 8.51 0.34 -2.54
N SER A 28 9.79 0.39 -2.15
CA SER A 28 10.63 -0.81 -1.98
C SER A 28 10.16 -1.71 -0.83
N ILE A 29 9.72 -1.13 0.30
CA ILE A 29 9.16 -1.86 1.43
C ILE A 29 7.88 -2.60 1.01
N PHE A 30 6.96 -1.91 0.33
CA PHE A 30 5.73 -2.52 -0.20
C PHE A 30 6.04 -3.70 -1.11
N ASN A 31 6.95 -3.53 -2.06
CA ASN A 31 7.39 -4.62 -2.94
C ASN A 31 7.95 -5.82 -2.13
N LYS A 32 8.77 -5.55 -1.10
CA LYS A 32 9.34 -6.60 -0.24
C LYS A 32 8.29 -7.39 0.54
N PHE A 33 7.19 -6.74 0.94
CA PHE A 33 6.09 -7.37 1.67
C PHE A 33 5.00 -7.97 0.77
N GLY A 34 5.16 -7.92 -0.55
CA GLY A 34 4.21 -8.50 -1.51
C GLY A 34 2.97 -7.62 -1.76
N PHE A 35 3.04 -6.33 -1.44
CA PHE A 35 1.99 -5.39 -1.84
C PHE A 35 2.05 -5.19 -3.36
N GLU A 36 0.91 -5.35 -4.01
CA GLU A 36 0.71 -5.10 -5.43
C GLU A 36 0.32 -3.64 -5.66
N PHE A 37 0.91 -3.02 -6.68
CA PHE A 37 0.51 -1.69 -7.12
C PHE A 37 -0.86 -1.72 -7.80
N ILE A 38 -1.75 -0.80 -7.41
CA ILE A 38 -3.10 -0.69 -7.97
C ILE A 38 -3.15 0.41 -9.03
N ASN A 39 -2.85 1.64 -8.62
CA ASN A 39 -2.94 2.82 -9.46
C ASN A 39 -2.10 3.98 -8.89
N LYS A 40 -1.96 4.99 -9.74
CA LYS A 40 -1.37 6.29 -9.43
C LYS A 40 -2.47 7.34 -9.57
N GLU A 41 -2.62 8.18 -8.55
CA GLU A 41 -3.43 9.40 -8.63
C GLU A 41 -2.46 10.59 -8.75
N GLU A 42 -2.52 11.29 -9.88
CA GLU A 42 -1.57 12.38 -10.17
C GLU A 42 -1.91 13.64 -9.39
N HIS A 43 -0.88 14.33 -8.89
CA HIS A 43 -1.02 15.59 -8.14
C HIS A 43 -2.05 15.52 -7.00
N PHE A 44 -1.99 14.45 -6.20
CA PHE A 44 -2.97 14.21 -5.13
C PHE A 44 -2.64 14.98 -3.85
N TYR A 45 -1.36 14.99 -3.44
CA TYR A 45 -0.94 15.69 -2.23
C TYR A 45 -0.36 17.05 -2.57
N ASP A 46 -0.90 18.09 -1.92
CA ASP A 46 -0.28 19.40 -1.88
C ASP A 46 0.78 19.42 -0.76
N MET A 47 2.06 19.50 -1.15
CA MET A 47 3.19 19.61 -0.23
C MET A 47 3.69 21.06 -0.07
N HIS A 48 2.85 22.04 -0.41
CA HIS A 48 3.09 23.49 -0.45
C HIS A 48 4.05 23.96 -1.56
N ASP A 49 5.19 23.30 -1.77
CA ASP A 49 6.17 23.66 -2.81
C ASP A 49 6.00 22.85 -4.10
N ARG A 50 5.31 21.71 -4.00
CA ARG A 50 5.07 20.80 -5.12
C ARG A 50 3.81 19.98 -4.90
N TRP A 51 3.27 19.52 -6.01
CA TRP A 51 2.27 18.47 -6.02
C TRP A 51 2.94 17.10 -6.06
N GLU A 52 2.42 16.16 -5.29
CA GLU A 52 2.91 14.78 -5.22
C GLU A 52 1.83 13.79 -5.64
N ASP A 53 2.26 12.81 -6.42
CA ASP A 53 1.41 11.71 -6.83
C ASP A 53 1.17 10.77 -5.65
N LYS A 54 -0.05 10.24 -5.53
CA LYS A 54 -0.36 9.15 -4.61
C LYS A 54 -0.26 7.82 -5.34
N LEU A 55 0.50 6.89 -4.78
CA LEU A 55 0.62 5.52 -5.28
C LEU A 55 -0.13 4.59 -4.32
N ASN A 56 -1.18 3.94 -4.81
CA ASN A 56 -1.98 3.01 -4.02
C ASN A 56 -1.53 1.57 -4.23
N TYR A 57 -1.52 0.82 -3.14
CA TYR A 57 -1.09 -0.57 -3.09
C TYR A 57 -2.09 -1.43 -2.31
N ILE A 58 -2.09 -2.72 -2.59
CA ILE A 58 -2.90 -3.73 -1.90
C ILE A 58 -2.07 -4.96 -1.55
N LEU A 59 -2.22 -5.47 -0.34
CA LEU A 59 -1.78 -6.80 0.05
C LEU A 59 -3.01 -7.67 0.26
N ARG A 60 -3.07 -8.82 -0.41
CA ARG A 60 -4.19 -9.78 -0.28
C ARG A 60 -3.81 -10.93 0.63
N ASN A 61 -4.77 -11.39 1.42
CA ASN A 61 -4.61 -12.61 2.19
C ASN A 61 -4.72 -13.83 1.27
N THR A 62 -3.61 -14.52 1.03
CA THR A 62 -3.55 -15.70 0.14
C THR A 62 -4.26 -16.93 0.72
N GLU A 63 -4.53 -16.95 2.03
CA GLU A 63 -5.24 -18.05 2.69
C GLU A 63 -6.77 -17.94 2.58
N VAL A 64 -7.27 -16.78 2.12
CA VAL A 64 -8.70 -16.54 1.86
C VAL A 64 -8.92 -16.55 0.35
N LEU A 65 -8.43 -17.59 -0.32
CA LEU A 65 -8.84 -17.94 -1.67
C LEU A 65 -10.04 -18.89 -1.54
N TYR A 66 -11.25 -18.31 -1.62
CA TYR A 66 -12.49 -19.03 -1.85
C TYR A 66 -12.94 -18.78 -3.28
#